data_AF-A0A2V9PPU9-F1
#
_entry.id   AF-A0A2V9PPU9-F1
#
_cell.length_a   1.000
_cell.length_b   1.000
_cell.length_c   1.000
_cell.angle_alpha   90.00
_cell.angle_beta   90.00
_cell.angle_gamma   90.00
#
_symmetry.space_group_name_H-M   'P 1'
#
loop_
_entity.id
_entity.type
_entity.pdbx_description
1 polymer ?
#
loop_
_entity_poly.entity_id
_entity_poly.type
_entity_poly.pdbx_seq_one_letter_code
_entity_poly.pdbx_strand_id
1 'polypeptide(L)' 'ERTQVEHELHFVDASDAVCKTQLRDRSSGLPAGTRWTTEEHFEAINAYFQPPSEDEKFNVVRHERL' A
#
# COMPACT_ATOMS: atom_id res chain seq x y z
N GLU A 1 6.17 26.70 0.72
CA GLU A 1 7.36 26.42 1.55
C GLU A 1 7.95 25.10 1.07
N ARG A 2 9.26 25.01 0.84
CA ARG A 2 9.97 23.76 0.47
C ARG A 2 11.03 23.52 1.53
N THR A 3 10.91 22.44 2.29
CA THR A 3 11.95 22.00 3.21
C THR A 3 13.12 21.46 2.36
N GLN A 4 14.33 21.97 2.57
CA GLN A 4 15.56 21.51 1.88
C GLN A 4 16.05 20.21 2.54
N VAL A 5 15.20 19.19 2.55
CA VAL A 5 15.51 17.88 3.13
C VAL A 5 15.32 16.82 2.07
N GLU A 6 16.22 15.85 2.07
CA GLU A 6 16.07 14.65 1.26
C GLU A 6 14.80 13.89 1.69
N HIS A 7 14.05 13.40 0.71
CA HIS A 7 12.84 12.60 0.92
C HIS A 7 12.95 11.33 0.07
N GLU A 8 12.46 10.21 0.60
CA GLU A 8 12.42 8.93 -0.11
C GLU A 8 10.99 8.40 -0.17
N LEU A 9 10.60 7.86 -1.31
CA LEU A 9 9.37 7.10 -1.49
C LEU A 9 9.70 5.61 -1.41
N HIS A 10 9.28 4.96 -0.33
CA HIS A 10 9.42 3.52 -0.20
C HIS A 10 8.28 2.83 -0.93
N PHE A 11 8.57 2.24 -2.08
CA PHE A 11 7.60 1.49 -2.86
C PHE A 11 7.71 -0.01 -2.55
N VAL A 12 6.65 -0.58 -1.98
CA VAL A 12 6.57 -2.02 -1.71
C VAL A 12 5.89 -2.69 -2.90
N ASP A 13 6.67 -3.45 -3.64
CA ASP A 13 6.22 -4.19 -4.82
C ASP A 13 5.72 -5.56 -4.37
N ALA A 14 4.41 -5.67 -4.18
CA ALA A 14 3.74 -6.89 -3.72
C ALA A 14 2.48 -7.14 -4.54
N SER A 15 2.20 -8.41 -4.84
CA SER A 15 0.96 -8.76 -5.53
C SER A 15 -0.28 -8.52 -4.67
N ASP A 16 -1.41 -8.23 -5.32
CA ASP A 16 -2.71 -8.12 -4.65
C ASP A 16 -3.06 -9.37 -3.82
N ALA A 17 -2.67 -10.56 -4.29
CA ALA A 17 -2.90 -11.81 -3.58
C ALA A 17 -2.19 -11.86 -2.22
N VAL A 18 -0.94 -11.36 -2.18
CA VAL A 18 -0.16 -11.24 -0.94
C VAL A 18 -0.79 -10.21 0.00
N CYS A 19 -1.25 -9.08 -0.54
CA CYS A 19 -1.92 -8.03 0.23
C CYS A 19 -3.25 -8.50 0.84
N LYS A 20 -4.10 -9.17 0.06
CA LYS A 20 -5.40 -9.69 0.51
C LYS A 20 -5.24 -10.80 1.54
N THR A 21 -4.26 -11.69 1.38
CA THR A 21 -3.96 -12.73 2.37
C THR A 21 -3.60 -12.12 3.72
N GLN A 22 -2.67 -11.16 3.74
CA GLN A 22 -2.31 -10.46 4.97
C GLN A 22 -3.47 -9.65 5.56
N LEU A 23 -4.33 -9.09 4.71
CA LEU A 23 -5.53 -8.39 5.16
C LEU A 23 -6.43 -9.35 5.95
N ARG A 24 -6.76 -10.53 5.39
CA ARG A 24 -7.57 -11.56 6.05
C ARG A 24 -6.94 -12.03 7.37
N ASP A 25 -5.65 -12.31 7.35
CA ASP A 25 -4.94 -12.82 8.54
C ASP A 25 -5.03 -11.81 9.69
N ARG A 26 -4.82 -10.52 9.39
CA ARG A 26 -4.96 -9.44 10.37
C ARG A 26 -6.41 -9.24 10.83
N SER A 27 -7.39 -9.42 9.93
CA SER A 27 -8.81 -9.32 10.27
C SER A 27 -9.28 -10.43 11.22
N SER A 28 -8.69 -11.63 11.12
CA SER A 28 -9.20 -12.85 11.75
C SER A 28 -9.30 -12.80 13.29
N GLY A 29 -8.48 -11.98 13.94
CA GLY A 29 -8.44 -11.81 15.39
C GLY A 29 -9.14 -10.57 15.93
N LEU A 30 -9.77 -9.76 15.07
CA LEU A 30 -10.32 -8.47 15.49
C LEU A 30 -11.73 -8.61 16.10
N PRO A 31 -12.05 -7.86 17.18
CA PRO A 31 -13.39 -7.79 17.71
C PRO A 31 -14.41 -7.31 16.66
N ALA A 32 -15.65 -7.79 16.77
CA ALA A 32 -16.76 -7.33 15.93
C ALA A 32 -16.93 -5.80 16.04
N GLY A 33 -17.07 -5.12 14.90
CA GLY A 33 -17.19 -3.67 14.84
C GLY A 33 -15.86 -2.90 14.87
N THR A 34 -14.71 -3.60 14.87
CA THR A 34 -13.41 -2.94 14.66
C THR A 34 -13.41 -2.27 13.28
N ARG A 35 -13.05 -0.98 13.23
CA ARG A 35 -12.92 -0.25 11.97
C ARG A 35 -11.74 -0.83 11.19
N TRP A 36 -12.06 -1.72 10.27
CA TRP A 36 -11.09 -2.43 9.45
C TRP A 36 -11.56 -2.45 7.99
N THR A 37 -10.63 -2.55 7.05
CA THR A 37 -10.95 -2.58 5.62
C THR A 37 -11.38 -4.00 5.21
N THR A 38 -12.27 -4.12 4.21
CA THR A 38 -12.69 -5.40 3.64
C THR A 38 -11.95 -5.67 2.34
N GLU A 39 -12.05 -6.89 1.78
CA GLU A 39 -11.49 -7.15 0.46
C GLU A 39 -12.16 -6.27 -0.61
N GLU A 40 -13.46 -6.01 -0.52
CA GLU A 40 -14.18 -5.14 -1.46
C GLU A 40 -13.67 -3.70 -1.40
N HIS A 41 -13.42 -3.18 -0.19
CA HIS A 41 -12.79 -1.87 -0.02
C HIS A 41 -11.35 -1.84 -0.55
N PHE A 42 -10.58 -2.92 -0.37
CA PHE A 42 -9.25 -3.04 -0.95
C PHE A 42 -9.32 -2.91 -2.48
N GLU A 43 -10.18 -3.67 -3.14
CA GLU A 43 -10.34 -3.62 -4.61
C GLU A 43 -10.79 -2.22 -5.09
N ALA A 44 -11.75 -1.61 -4.39
CA ALA A 44 -12.27 -0.29 -4.74
C ALA A 44 -11.18 0.80 -4.66
N ILE A 45 -10.27 0.70 -3.68
CA ILE A 45 -9.14 1.64 -3.56
C ILE A 45 -8.06 1.30 -4.59
N ASN A 46 -7.74 0.01 -4.76
CA ASN A 46 -6.66 -0.44 -5.64
C ASN A 46 -6.95 -0.13 -7.12
N ALA A 47 -8.22 -0.02 -7.52
CA ALA A 47 -8.63 0.39 -8.86
C ALA A 47 -8.11 1.79 -9.27
N TYR A 48 -7.78 2.64 -8.30
CA TYR A 48 -7.22 3.98 -8.53
C TYR A 48 -5.71 4.05 -8.27
N PHE A 49 -5.09 2.93 -7.88
CA PHE A 49 -3.67 2.90 -7.58
C PHE A 49 -2.84 3.07 -8.86
N GLN A 50 -1.82 3.92 -8.79
CA GLN A 50 -0.82 4.09 -9.84
C GLN A 50 0.57 3.96 -9.17
N PRO A 51 1.47 3.12 -9.73
CA PRO A 51 2.83 3.07 -9.23
C PRO A 51 3.55 4.40 -9.50
N PRO A 52 4.60 4.75 -8.72
CA PRO A 52 5.35 5.97 -8.96
C PRO A 52 5.95 5.95 -10.37
N SER A 53 5.76 7.06 -11.08
CA SER A 53 6.28 7.33 -12.41
C SER A 53 7.58 8.13 -12.35
N GLU A 54 8.37 8.07 -13.42
CA GLU A 54 9.61 8.84 -13.53
C GLU A 54 9.35 10.35 -13.57
N ASP A 55 8.21 10.77 -14.12
CA ASP A 55 7.81 12.19 -14.26
C ASP A 55 7.59 12.86 -12.89
N GLU A 56 7.27 12.09 -11.85
CA GLU A 56 7.08 12.57 -10.49
C GLU A 56 8.41 12.91 -9.79
N LYS A 57 9.54 12.42 -10.30
CA LYS A 57 10.90 12.72 -9.80
C LYS A 57 11.11 12.45 -8.31
N PHE A 58 10.46 11.42 -7.77
CA PHE A 58 10.71 10.95 -6.42
C PHE A 58 12.02 10.15 -6.32
N ASN A 59 12.69 10.23 -5.17
CA ASN A 59 13.75 9.29 -4.83
C ASN A 59 13.11 7.97 -4.36
N VAL A 60 12.93 7.00 -5.26
CA VAL A 60 12.19 5.76 -4.96
C VAL A 60 13.13 4.67 -4.45
N VAL A 61 12.81 4.09 -3.29
CA VAL A 61 13.44 2.86 -2.77
C VAL A 61 12.44 1.72 -2.92
N ARG A 62 12.73 0.76 -3.81
CA ARG A 62 11.85 -0.36 -4.11
C ARG A 62 12.16 -1.58 -3.23
N HIS A 63 11.11 -2.16 -2.65
CA HIS A 63 11.17 -3.38 -1.84
C HIS A 63 10.32 -4.45 -2.49
N GLU A 64 10.94 -5.49 -3.03
CA GLU A 64 10.21 -6.62 -3.62
C GLU A 64 9.71 -7.57 -2.54
N ARG A 65 8.43 -7.96 -2.63
CA ARG A 65 7.84 -9.03 -1.82
C ARG A 65 7.22 -10.08 -2.73
N LEU A 66 7.87 -11.23 -2.73
CA LEU A 66 7.40 -12.47 -3.36
C LEU A 66 6.28 -13.13 -2.55
#